data_AF-A0A6V8QFA0-F1
#
_entry.id   AF-A0A6V8QFA0-F1
#
_cell.length_a   1.000
_cell.length_b   1.000
_cell.length_c   1.000
_cell.angle_alpha   90.00
_cell.angle_beta   90.00
_cell.angle_gamma   90.00
#
_symmetry.space_group_name_H-M   'P 1'
#
loop_
_entity.id
_entity.type
_entity.pdbx_description
1 polymer ?
#
loop_
_entity_poly.entity_id
_entity_poly.type
_entity_poly.pdbx_seq_one_letter_code
_entity_poly.pdbx_strand_id
1 'polypeptide(L)' 'MDEEIRTLVEIRLESAQEDIETAKELLNLKRYRAAVNRAYYAIFSITNAVLLTL' A
#
# COMPACT_ATOMS: atom_id res chain seq x y z
N MET A 1 -3.74 3.98 -21.15
CA MET A 1 -2.71 3.51 -20.22
C MET A 1 -2.06 2.30 -20.86
N ASP A 2 -0.73 2.31 -20.97
CA ASP A 2 0.03 1.18 -21.48
C ASP A 2 -0.20 -0.06 -20.60
N GLU A 3 -0.15 -1.26 -21.16
CA GLU A 3 -0.42 -2.51 -20.43
C GLU A 3 0.63 -2.74 -19.34
N GLU A 4 1.87 -2.32 -19.57
CA GLU A 4 2.94 -2.29 -18.56
C GLU A 4 2.59 -1.36 -17.38
N ILE A 5 2.04 -0.18 -17.66
CA ILE A 5 1.63 0.78 -16.62
C ILE A 5 0.46 0.21 -15.81
N ARG A 6 -0.51 -0.44 -16.48
CA ARG A 6 -1.62 -1.11 -15.79
C ARG A 6 -1.11 -2.17 -14.81
N THR A 7 -0.19 -3.01 -15.27
CA THR A 7 0.42 -4.07 -14.45
C THR A 7 1.15 -3.47 -13.24
N LEU A 8 1.91 -2.37 -13.44
CA LEU A 8 2.60 -1.68 -12.35
C LEU A 8 1.63 -1.09 -11.32
N VAL A 9 0.52 -0.49 -11.78
CA VAL A 9 -0.53 0.04 -10.90
C VAL A 9 -1.16 -1.08 -10.07
N GLU A 10 -1.50 -2.20 -10.69
CA GLU A 10 -2.08 -3.37 -10.00
C GLU A 10 -1.14 -3.90 -8.90
N ILE A 11 0.13 -4.13 -9.22
CA ILE A 11 1.15 -4.58 -8.24
C ILE A 11 1.25 -3.61 -7.06
N ARG A 12 1.19 -2.30 -7.31
CA ARG A 12 1.28 -1.28 -6.25
C ARG A 12 0.04 -1.27 -5.35
N LEU A 13 -1.14 -1.48 -5.93
CA LEU A 13 -2.39 -1.57 -5.18
C LEU A 13 -2.45 -2.86 -4.35
N GLU A 14 -2.01 -4.00 -4.89
CA GLU A 14 -1.89 -5.26 -4.15
C GLU A 14 -0.94 -5.10 -2.95
N SER A 15 0.24 -4.54 -3.17
CA SER A 15 1.21 -4.28 -2.10
C SER A 15 0.63 -3.37 -1.00
N ALA A 16 -0.12 -2.34 -1.40
CA ALA A 16 -0.77 -1.45 -0.45
C ALA A 16 -1.84 -2.16 0.38
N GLN A 17 -2.59 -3.07 -0.24
CA GLN A 17 -3.62 -3.86 0.44
C GLN A 17 -2.99 -4.79 1.48
N GLU A 18 -1.88 -5.46 1.17
CA GLU A 18 -1.13 -6.29 2.12
C GLU A 18 -0.62 -5.49 3.33
N ASP A 19 -0.07 -4.30 3.08
CA ASP A 19 0.38 -3.42 4.15
C ASP A 19 -0.79 -2.92 5.04
N ILE A 20 -1.98 -2.68 4.47
CA ILE A 20 -3.19 -2.31 5.23
C ILE A 20 -3.63 -3.46 6.13
N GLU A 21 -3.69 -4.69 5.62
CA GLU A 21 -4.08 -5.85 6.43
C GLU A 21 -3.05 -6.09 7.55
N THR A 22 -1.75 -6.00 7.23
CA THR A 22 -0.68 -6.08 8.24
C THR A 22 -0.81 -4.97 9.30
N ALA A 23 -1.14 -3.74 8.89
CA ALA A 23 -1.35 -2.64 9.82
C ALA A 23 -2.50 -2.92 10.80
N LYS A 24 -3.61 -3.49 10.31
CA LYS A 24 -4.76 -3.89 11.14
C LYS A 24 -4.39 -4.98 12.14
N GLU A 25 -3.65 -6.00 11.72
CA GLU A 25 -3.15 -7.05 12.62
C GLU A 25 -2.26 -6.48 13.72
N LEU A 26 -1.31 -5.62 13.36
CA LEU A 26 -0.41 -4.97 14.31
C LEU A 26 -1.15 -4.06 15.28
N LEU A 27 -2.22 -3.39 14.82
CA LEU A 27 -3.09 -2.58 15.67
C LEU A 27 -3.80 -3.45 16.72
N ASN A 28 -4.36 -4.59 16.31
CA ASN A 28 -5.01 -5.55 17.22
C ASN A 28 -4.03 -6.10 18.27
N LEU A 29 -2.76 -6.26 17.90
CA LEU A 29 -1.68 -6.65 18.80
C LEU A 29 -1.12 -5.49 19.65
N LYS A 30 -1.72 -4.29 19.57
CA LYS A 30 -1.25 -3.05 20.25
C LYS A 30 0.18 -2.64 19.87
N ARG A 31 0.68 -3.09 18.72
CA ARG A 31 2.00 -2.71 18.17
C ARG A 31 1.91 -1.42 17.36
N TYR A 32 1.50 -0.33 18.01
CA TYR A 32 1.09 0.91 17.35
C TYR A 32 2.15 1.51 16.41
N ARG A 33 3.43 1.54 16.82
CA ARG A 33 4.52 2.05 15.96
C ARG A 33 4.64 1.26 14.67
N ALA A 34 4.52 -0.06 14.74
CA ALA A 34 4.60 -0.93 13.57
C ALA A 34 3.34 -0.80 12.70
N ALA A 35 2.15 -0.69 13.31
CA ALA A 35 0.90 -0.48 12.60
C ALA A 35 0.92 0.83 11.78
N VAL A 36 1.37 1.93 12.39
CA VAL A 36 1.52 3.23 11.71
C VAL A 36 2.55 3.15 10.58
N ASN A 37 3.66 2.45 10.79
CA ASN A 37 4.68 2.28 9.77
C ASN A 37 4.13 1.54 8.53
N ARG A 38 3.33 0.50 8.72
CA ARG A 38 2.67 -0.23 7.62
C ARG A 38 1.61 0.61 6.91
N ALA A 39 0.78 1.34 7.66
CA ALA A 39 -0.18 2.27 7.06
C ALA A 39 0.51 3.35 6.20
N TYR A 40 1.66 3.86 6.63
CA TYR A 40 2.47 4.80 5.84
C TYR A 40 2.93 4.20 4.51
N TYR A 41 3.44 2.97 4.51
CA TYR A 41 3.89 2.31 3.27
C TYR A 41 2.74 2.00 2.31
N ALA A 42 1.57 1.64 2.83
CA ALA A 42 0.38 1.50 1.99
C ALA A 42 0.02 2.82 1.27
N ILE A 43 -0.02 3.94 2.00
CA ILE A 43 -0.29 5.26 1.43
C ILE A 43 0.77 5.64 0.38
N PHE A 44 2.04 5.38 0.68
CA PHE A 44 3.15 5.62 -0.25
C PHE A 44 2.97 4.82 -1.55
N SER A 45 2.61 3.53 -1.46
CA SER A 45 2.40 2.69 -2.63
C SER A 45 1.21 3.16 -3.47
N ILE A 46 0.08 3.51 -2.83
CA ILE A 46 -1.11 4.07 -3.52
C ILE A 46 -0.76 5.39 -4.21
N THR A 47 -0.02 6.28 -3.54
CA THR A 47 0.39 7.58 -4.11
C THR A 47 1.25 7.38 -5.36
N ASN A 48 2.17 6.41 -5.34
CA ASN A 48 2.96 6.06 -6.53
C ASN A 48 2.09 5.48 -7.65
N ALA A 49 1.10 4.65 -7.32
CA ALA A 49 0.15 4.13 -8.33
C ALA A 49 -0.63 5.27 -9.01
N VAL A 50 -1.12 6.24 -8.24
CA VAL A 50 -1.81 7.43 -8.78
C VAL A 50 -0.88 8.23 -9.70
N LEU A 51 0.38 8.45 -9.30
CA LEU A 51 1.36 9.18 -10.10
C LEU A 51 1.61 8.56 -11.48
N LEU A 52 1.51 7.23 -11.60
CA LEU A 52 1.65 6.51 -12.87
C LEU A 52 0.44 6.68 -13.81
N THR A 53 -0.68 7.19 -13.29
CA THR A 53 -1.92 7.39 -14.05
C THR A 53 -2.15 8.84 -14.50
N LEU A 54 -1.30 9.77 -14.05
CA LEU A 54 -1.30 11.18 -14.44
C LEU A 54 -0.55 11.39 -15.77
#